data_AF-K1PP14-F1
#
_entry.id   AF-K1PP14-F1
#
_cell.length_a   1.000
_cell.length_b   1.000
_cell.length_c   1.000
_cell.angle_alpha   90.00
_cell.angle_beta   90.00
_cell.angle_gamma   90.00
#
_symmetry.space_group_name_H-M   'P 1'
#
loop_
_entity.id
_entity.type
_entity.pdbx_description
1 polymer ?
#
loop_
_entity_poly.entity_id
_entity_poly.type
_entity_poly.pdbx_seq_one_letter_code
_entity_poly.pdbx_strand_id
1 'polypeptide(L)'
;MEASNALTGDSSRIPLKLFITTSSLGTVSVSISAPFAKDTYPGENITVTKGVVRQVKLPKSLRVLGTKRSHKAVHINSSDEIVVFGVNGADFSTDGFLGIPVDVLGAQYFVPSFYSNSQRFYKSAIVIVGTKDRTSLQIKIKSTNGGIIILENKRYGNNDWLNTTISRFEVLQLQCRSDLTGTFVQSSQKISVFGGSTVTNIGTGTSRDHIEEQIPPVNVWGKRFAMSPVPHTNPNVIRVLASEDDTMITINNHGIHTLQSGQFYETKVSSADFISSNKPVLTVQYVPSAYDGQNGDPAMTLVPPIEQSNVFYSFLTPKSSQNENFENTFNFLMEGLSYKGLVLDDKLLRREDFFSVAQINNISTGYIKIPHGSHTLRHSSGTLPFGGILYGGAKYESYAFPVGQRFTPINQECQPQPVVVGDGLDNDCDGRVDEEICNDNKDRQTMMEMEKKTKIVSQNSIFVLRNDNNCHNEANNNIHKFNSQTSYTNYANYIIDTDDDNKTTNDREQTNNINYTDNDNKTTDNRERNIGRMSMDERRPQWFTLTEIGIISGVSIVVLGAIGMCCKKCWGLLKDRDDDDDEDEKRYRRKRRSTTKLPIGAPSIRPMYM
;
A
#
# COMPACT_ATOMS: atom_id res chain seq x y z
N MET A 1 10.04 4.72 -8.19
CA MET A 1 9.81 5.59 -9.37
C MET A 1 10.98 6.57 -9.54
N GLU A 2 10.93 7.53 -10.48
CA GLU A 2 11.73 8.77 -10.30
C GLU A 2 11.17 9.54 -9.10
N ALA A 3 12.01 9.77 -8.10
CA ALA A 3 11.77 10.72 -7.01
C ALA A 3 12.71 11.91 -7.20
N SER A 4 12.18 13.12 -7.04
CA SER A 4 12.96 14.35 -7.15
C SER A 4 12.87 15.20 -5.89
N ASN A 5 13.86 16.05 -5.67
CA ASN A 5 13.90 17.00 -4.56
C ASN A 5 12.63 17.86 -4.55
N ALA A 6 11.96 17.94 -3.40
CA ALA A 6 10.69 18.66 -3.22
C ALA A 6 10.76 20.15 -3.62
N LEU A 7 11.90 20.79 -3.38
CA LEU A 7 12.10 22.23 -3.58
C LEU A 7 12.56 22.57 -5.01
N THR A 8 13.45 21.76 -5.60
CA THR A 8 14.10 22.08 -6.88
C THR A 8 13.63 21.24 -8.06
N GLY A 9 13.07 20.06 -7.82
CA GLY A 9 12.77 19.08 -8.86
C GLY A 9 13.99 18.31 -9.39
N ASP A 10 15.17 18.48 -8.78
CA ASP A 10 16.39 17.75 -9.16
C ASP A 10 16.28 16.25 -8.83
N SER A 11 16.87 15.39 -9.65
CA SER A 11 16.86 13.95 -9.42
C SER A 11 17.51 13.56 -8.09
N SER A 12 16.85 12.68 -7.33
CA SER A 12 17.32 12.26 -6.01
C SER A 12 18.76 11.74 -5.98
N ARG A 13 19.52 12.24 -4.99
CA ARG A 13 20.87 11.78 -4.65
C ARG A 13 20.88 10.66 -3.60
N ILE A 14 19.73 10.30 -3.06
CA ILE A 14 19.59 9.37 -1.92
C ILE A 14 19.52 7.91 -2.43
N PRO A 15 20.20 6.95 -1.78
CA PRO A 15 20.03 5.53 -2.05
C PRO A 15 18.58 5.07 -1.92
N LEU A 16 18.20 4.09 -2.72
CA LEU A 16 16.93 3.39 -2.59
C LEU A 16 17.01 2.43 -1.39
N LYS A 17 15.90 2.20 -0.68
CA LYS A 17 15.84 1.27 0.45
C LYS A 17 14.83 0.16 0.13
N LEU A 18 15.21 -1.09 0.34
CA LEU A 18 14.26 -2.19 0.46
C LEU A 18 14.21 -2.63 1.91
N PHE A 19 13.05 -3.07 2.35
CA PHE A 19 12.86 -3.67 3.66
C PHE A 19 12.15 -5.01 3.50
N ILE A 20 12.73 -6.07 4.07
CA ILE A 20 12.31 -7.45 3.82
C ILE A 20 12.08 -8.14 5.17
N THR A 21 10.91 -8.74 5.34
CA THR A 21 10.50 -9.52 6.53
C THR A 21 9.79 -10.81 6.11
N THR A 22 9.52 -11.70 7.06
CA THR A 22 8.77 -12.93 6.82
C THR A 22 7.83 -13.26 7.99
N SER A 23 6.73 -13.95 7.69
CA SER A 23 5.86 -14.62 8.67
C SER A 23 6.32 -16.06 9.00
N SER A 24 7.18 -16.64 8.15
CA SER A 24 7.67 -18.01 8.26
C SER A 24 8.42 -18.24 9.57
N LEU A 25 8.20 -19.41 10.19
CA LEU A 25 8.90 -19.85 11.39
C LEU A 25 10.36 -20.23 11.09
N GLY A 26 10.70 -20.48 9.82
CA GLY A 26 12.05 -20.82 9.37
C GLY A 26 12.96 -19.61 9.20
N THR A 27 14.23 -19.89 8.89
CA THR A 27 15.14 -18.86 8.35
C THR A 27 15.00 -18.84 6.83
N VAL A 28 14.57 -17.72 6.29
CA VAL A 28 14.35 -17.52 4.85
C VAL A 28 15.60 -16.93 4.23
N SER A 29 16.11 -17.57 3.17
CA SER A 29 17.22 -17.05 2.38
C SER A 29 16.67 -16.17 1.26
N VAL A 30 17.19 -14.96 1.11
CA VAL A 30 16.74 -13.99 0.11
C VAL A 30 17.92 -13.48 -0.71
N SER A 31 17.81 -13.57 -2.03
CA SER A 31 18.78 -13.07 -3.01
C SER A 31 18.23 -11.82 -3.70
N ILE A 32 18.91 -10.69 -3.56
CA ILE A 32 18.58 -9.42 -4.19
C ILE A 32 19.61 -9.14 -5.28
N SER A 33 19.15 -8.85 -6.51
CA SER A 33 20.03 -8.66 -7.67
C SER A 33 19.48 -7.60 -8.62
N ALA A 34 20.35 -7.01 -9.46
CA ALA A 34 19.95 -6.16 -10.57
C ALA A 34 20.49 -6.77 -11.89
N PRO A 35 19.77 -7.72 -12.53
CA PRO A 35 20.33 -8.62 -13.54
C PRO A 35 21.05 -7.97 -14.72
N PHE A 36 20.60 -6.77 -15.13
CA PHE A 36 21.16 -5.98 -16.23
C PHE A 36 21.85 -4.67 -15.77
N ALA A 37 22.07 -4.50 -14.46
CA ALA A 37 22.79 -3.37 -13.87
C ALA A 37 23.82 -3.85 -12.83
N LYS A 38 24.44 -5.02 -13.07
CA LYS A 38 25.40 -5.67 -12.15
C LYS A 38 26.61 -4.80 -11.82
N ASP A 39 27.12 -4.05 -12.79
CA ASP A 39 28.24 -3.10 -12.60
C ASP A 39 27.90 -1.97 -11.62
N THR A 40 26.60 -1.70 -11.43
CA THR A 40 26.08 -0.71 -10.48
C THR A 40 25.71 -1.35 -9.14
N TYR A 41 25.14 -2.56 -9.15
CA TYR A 41 24.76 -3.32 -7.97
C TYR A 41 25.06 -4.81 -8.17
N PRO A 42 26.13 -5.35 -7.55
CA PRO A 42 26.56 -6.73 -7.79
C PRO A 42 25.57 -7.79 -7.26
N GLY A 43 24.64 -7.38 -6.40
CA GLY A 43 23.73 -8.24 -5.67
C GLY A 43 24.13 -8.44 -4.21
N GLU A 44 23.20 -8.89 -3.40
CA GLU A 44 23.38 -9.23 -1.98
C GLU A 44 22.48 -10.42 -1.63
N ASN A 45 23.00 -11.32 -0.78
CA ASN A 45 22.20 -12.40 -0.20
C ASN A 45 22.06 -12.13 1.30
N ILE A 46 20.84 -12.20 1.82
CA ILE A 46 20.51 -11.97 3.22
C ILE A 46 19.72 -13.16 3.80
N THR A 47 19.70 -13.25 5.13
CA THR A 47 18.79 -14.12 5.87
C THR A 47 17.78 -13.31 6.68
N VAL A 48 16.53 -13.73 6.59
CA VAL A 48 15.37 -13.10 7.23
C VAL A 48 14.70 -14.13 8.13
N THR A 49 14.22 -13.70 9.30
CA THR A 49 13.57 -14.54 10.31
C THR A 49 12.34 -13.83 10.83
N LYS A 50 11.34 -14.57 11.34
CA LYS A 50 10.10 -14.00 11.86
C LYS A 50 10.35 -12.83 12.81
N GLY A 51 9.61 -11.72 12.61
CA GLY A 51 9.68 -10.51 13.42
C GLY A 51 10.93 -9.63 13.20
N VAL A 52 11.88 -10.05 12.37
CA VAL A 52 13.10 -9.28 12.06
C VAL A 52 13.02 -8.73 10.64
N VAL A 53 12.80 -7.42 10.53
CA VAL A 53 12.88 -6.72 9.24
C VAL A 53 14.34 -6.40 8.89
N ARG A 54 14.78 -6.79 7.69
CA ARG A 54 16.10 -6.48 7.13
C ARG A 54 16.03 -5.31 6.16
N GLN A 55 16.84 -4.27 6.39
CA GLN A 55 17.04 -3.19 5.43
C GLN A 55 18.17 -3.52 4.45
N VAL A 56 17.90 -3.47 3.14
CA VAL A 56 18.90 -3.51 2.07
C VAL A 56 19.00 -2.12 1.43
N LYS A 57 20.23 -1.64 1.22
CA LYS A 57 20.49 -0.35 0.56
C LYS A 57 20.85 -0.58 -0.90
N LEU A 58 20.05 -0.01 -1.80
CA LEU A 58 20.26 -0.07 -3.24
C LEU A 58 20.84 1.25 -3.77
N PRO A 59 21.79 1.22 -4.72
CA PRO A 59 22.41 2.43 -5.23
C PRO A 59 21.41 3.30 -6.01
N LYS A 60 21.51 4.62 -5.83
CA LYS A 60 20.63 5.62 -6.45
C LYS A 60 20.54 5.52 -7.98
N SER A 61 21.56 4.97 -8.62
CA SER A 61 21.63 4.75 -10.07
C SER A 61 20.64 3.70 -10.58
N LEU A 62 20.03 2.87 -9.73
CA LEU A 62 18.89 2.03 -10.07
C LEU A 62 17.56 2.80 -10.16
N ARG A 63 17.51 4.06 -9.70
CA ARG A 63 16.34 4.93 -9.89
C ARG A 63 16.13 5.22 -11.38
N VAL A 64 14.91 4.97 -11.88
CA VAL A 64 14.48 5.35 -13.23
C VAL A 64 14.36 6.88 -13.35
N LEU A 65 14.59 7.43 -14.54
CA LEU A 65 14.66 8.89 -14.77
C LEU A 65 14.12 9.26 -16.16
N GLY A 66 13.16 10.19 -16.22
CA GLY A 66 12.51 10.67 -17.44
C GLY A 66 11.59 9.64 -18.11
N THR A 67 10.93 10.05 -19.21
CA THR A 67 10.19 9.13 -20.09
C THR A 67 11.15 8.35 -20.97
N LYS A 68 11.47 7.10 -20.61
CA LYS A 68 12.37 6.22 -21.38
C LYS A 68 12.31 4.76 -20.95
N ARG A 69 12.91 3.90 -21.77
CA ARG A 69 13.31 2.52 -21.43
C ARG A 69 14.63 2.51 -20.66
N SER A 70 14.80 1.51 -19.79
CA SER A 70 16.04 1.25 -19.06
C SER A 70 16.10 -0.17 -18.52
N HIS A 71 17.30 -0.60 -18.09
CA HIS A 71 17.56 -1.94 -17.58
C HIS A 71 17.83 -1.94 -16.06
N LYS A 72 16.96 -1.26 -15.31
CA LYS A 72 17.16 -0.98 -13.87
C LYS A 72 16.30 -1.83 -12.93
N ALA A 73 15.68 -2.89 -13.43
CA ALA A 73 14.84 -3.77 -12.61
C ALA A 73 15.68 -4.47 -11.53
N VAL A 74 15.11 -4.53 -10.32
CA VAL A 74 15.60 -5.32 -9.20
C VAL A 74 14.83 -6.63 -9.18
N HIS A 75 15.54 -7.74 -8.98
CA HIS A 75 14.97 -9.08 -8.87
C HIS A 75 15.31 -9.63 -7.48
N ILE A 76 14.26 -9.90 -6.71
CA ILE A 76 14.30 -10.50 -5.38
C ILE A 76 13.79 -11.93 -5.53
N ASN A 77 14.53 -12.90 -4.99
CA ASN A 77 14.15 -14.31 -4.98
C ASN A 77 14.38 -14.88 -3.58
N SER A 78 13.34 -15.45 -2.98
CA SER A 78 13.40 -16.06 -1.65
C SER A 78 13.25 -17.59 -1.70
N SER A 79 13.60 -18.26 -0.60
CA SER A 79 13.37 -19.70 -0.41
C SER A 79 11.99 -20.04 0.16
N ASP A 80 11.23 -19.03 0.59
CA ASP A 80 9.96 -19.10 1.31
C ASP A 80 9.29 -17.71 1.26
N GLU A 81 8.09 -17.57 1.81
CA GLU A 81 7.30 -16.34 1.78
C GLU A 81 7.98 -15.14 2.47
N ILE A 82 7.91 -13.97 1.83
CA ILE A 82 8.46 -12.70 2.33
C ILE A 82 7.54 -11.54 2.01
N VAL A 83 7.54 -10.53 2.88
CA VAL A 83 6.97 -9.21 2.60
C VAL A 83 8.10 -8.24 2.30
N VAL A 84 7.96 -7.48 1.22
CA VAL A 84 8.93 -6.46 0.78
C VAL A 84 8.25 -5.10 0.79
N PHE A 85 8.87 -4.11 1.43
CA PHE A 85 8.50 -2.70 1.27
C PHE A 85 9.60 -1.97 0.51
N GLY A 86 9.23 -1.28 -0.56
CA GLY A 86 10.11 -0.33 -1.22
C GLY A 86 9.96 1.03 -0.56
N VAL A 87 11.08 1.69 -0.22
CA VAL A 87 11.07 3.09 0.20
C VAL A 87 12.01 3.87 -0.69
N ASN A 88 11.42 4.84 -1.40
CA ASN A 88 12.10 5.76 -2.26
C ASN A 88 12.15 7.13 -1.57
N GLY A 89 13.10 7.96 -1.98
CA GLY A 89 13.25 9.27 -1.38
C GLY A 89 14.24 10.14 -2.12
N ALA A 90 14.06 11.45 -1.95
CA ALA A 90 14.93 12.53 -2.36
C ALA A 90 15.17 13.46 -1.15
N ASP A 91 15.97 14.50 -1.33
CA ASP A 91 16.18 15.46 -0.23
C ASP A 91 14.84 16.17 0.06
N PHE A 92 14.36 16.08 1.32
CA PHE A 92 13.02 16.53 1.75
C PHE A 92 11.85 15.89 0.98
N SER A 93 11.94 14.60 0.68
CA SER A 93 10.88 13.88 -0.03
C SER A 93 11.02 12.38 0.22
N THR A 94 9.99 11.71 0.76
CA THR A 94 9.97 10.26 0.99
C THR A 94 8.56 9.71 0.70
N ASP A 95 8.50 8.51 0.13
CA ASP A 95 7.28 7.69 0.10
C ASP A 95 7.67 6.21 -0.04
N GLY A 96 6.70 5.30 0.05
CA GLY A 96 6.96 3.88 -0.09
C GLY A 96 5.78 3.10 -0.63
N PHE A 97 6.04 1.83 -0.96
CA PHE A 97 5.03 0.94 -1.53
C PHE A 97 5.17 -0.47 -0.98
N LEU A 98 4.05 -1.20 -0.97
CA LEU A 98 4.03 -2.64 -0.74
C LEU A 98 4.47 -3.37 -2.01
N GLY A 99 5.52 -4.20 -1.89
CA GLY A 99 6.03 -5.03 -2.97
C GLY A 99 5.06 -6.17 -3.31
N ILE A 100 4.58 -6.23 -4.55
CA ILE A 100 3.67 -7.27 -5.03
C ILE A 100 4.47 -8.43 -5.67
N PRO A 101 4.36 -9.68 -5.17
CA PRO A 101 5.01 -10.86 -5.72
C PRO A 101 4.61 -11.20 -7.18
N VAL A 102 5.54 -11.80 -7.94
CA VAL A 102 5.42 -11.99 -9.41
C VAL A 102 4.34 -13.01 -9.81
N ASP A 103 4.04 -13.94 -8.93
CA ASP A 103 3.00 -14.96 -9.04
C ASP A 103 1.59 -14.40 -8.83
N VAL A 104 1.39 -13.33 -8.05
CA VAL A 104 0.09 -12.64 -7.92
C VAL A 104 -0.09 -11.44 -8.86
N LEU A 105 0.95 -11.05 -9.62
CA LEU A 105 0.82 -10.05 -10.70
C LEU A 105 -0.15 -10.52 -11.81
N GLY A 106 -0.71 -9.55 -12.53
CA GLY A 106 -1.66 -9.78 -13.62
C GLY A 106 -1.27 -9.06 -14.92
N ALA A 107 -2.25 -8.95 -15.83
CA ALA A 107 -2.05 -8.46 -17.20
C ALA A 107 -2.81 -7.16 -17.53
N GLN A 108 -3.70 -6.71 -16.64
CA GLN A 108 -4.56 -5.53 -16.79
C GLN A 108 -4.44 -4.61 -15.58
N TYR A 109 -4.23 -3.32 -15.84
CA TYR A 109 -4.08 -2.29 -14.81
C TYR A 109 -4.72 -0.98 -15.28
N PHE A 110 -5.42 -0.29 -14.37
CA PHE A 110 -5.64 1.15 -14.49
C PHE A 110 -4.74 1.83 -13.48
N VAL A 111 -3.95 2.79 -13.93
CA VAL A 111 -2.91 3.40 -13.09
C VAL A 111 -3.45 4.67 -12.43
N PRO A 112 -3.49 4.76 -11.09
CA PRO A 112 -3.69 6.02 -10.38
C PRO A 112 -2.41 6.88 -10.42
N SER A 113 -2.60 8.19 -10.38
CA SER A 113 -1.53 9.17 -10.20
C SER A 113 -2.11 10.43 -9.55
N PHE A 114 -1.31 11.47 -9.36
CA PHE A 114 -1.82 12.80 -9.03
C PHE A 114 -1.08 13.85 -9.87
N TYR A 115 -1.67 15.03 -10.07
CA TYR A 115 -0.95 16.11 -10.72
C TYR A 115 -1.42 17.48 -10.27
N SER A 116 -0.44 18.31 -9.91
CA SER A 116 -0.60 19.74 -9.76
C SER A 116 0.19 20.49 -10.84
N ASN A 117 -0.40 21.57 -11.35
CA ASN A 117 0.28 22.49 -12.28
C ASN A 117 1.10 23.58 -11.57
N SER A 118 1.14 23.61 -10.23
CA SER A 118 1.78 24.69 -9.44
C SER A 118 3.28 24.86 -9.68
N GLN A 119 3.99 23.83 -10.16
CA GLN A 119 5.42 23.92 -10.50
C GLN A 119 5.73 23.35 -11.87
N ARG A 120 6.84 23.83 -12.47
CA ARG A 120 7.30 23.43 -13.82
C ARG A 120 7.96 22.05 -13.88
N PHE A 121 8.40 21.52 -12.74
CA PHE A 121 9.06 20.21 -12.65
C PHE A 121 8.12 19.08 -12.21
N TYR A 122 6.95 19.38 -11.64
CA TYR A 122 5.94 18.37 -11.28
C TYR A 122 5.48 17.56 -12.50
N LYS A 123 5.40 16.24 -12.33
CA LYS A 123 4.92 15.30 -13.34
C LYS A 123 4.28 14.12 -12.62
N SER A 124 3.14 13.66 -13.13
CA SER A 124 2.69 12.30 -12.84
C SER A 124 3.61 11.31 -13.58
N ALA A 125 3.66 10.07 -13.11
CA ALA A 125 4.49 9.03 -13.69
C ALA A 125 3.87 7.64 -13.57
N ILE A 126 4.19 6.81 -14.56
CA ILE A 126 3.85 5.40 -14.65
C ILE A 126 5.14 4.62 -14.92
N VAL A 127 5.39 3.53 -14.20
CA VAL A 127 6.52 2.63 -14.46
C VAL A 127 6.00 1.23 -14.71
N ILE A 128 6.46 0.59 -15.79
CA ILE A 128 6.11 -0.79 -16.16
C ILE A 128 7.40 -1.61 -16.20
N VAL A 129 7.39 -2.80 -15.58
CA VAL A 129 8.52 -3.74 -15.55
C VAL A 129 8.10 -5.07 -16.16
N GLY A 130 8.87 -5.58 -17.11
CA GLY A 130 8.62 -6.87 -17.75
C GLY A 130 9.08 -8.05 -16.90
N THR A 131 8.21 -9.04 -16.67
CA THR A 131 8.57 -10.30 -15.98
C THR A 131 9.00 -11.42 -16.93
N LYS A 132 8.61 -11.32 -18.21
CA LYS A 132 8.90 -12.29 -19.27
C LYS A 132 9.27 -11.60 -20.58
N ASP A 133 10.07 -12.28 -21.40
CA ASP A 133 10.51 -11.77 -22.69
C ASP A 133 9.39 -11.73 -23.74
N ARG A 134 9.51 -10.77 -24.67
CA ARG A 134 8.56 -10.57 -25.78
C ARG A 134 7.11 -10.31 -25.31
N THR A 135 6.94 -9.74 -24.12
CA THR A 135 5.62 -9.33 -23.62
C THR A 135 5.13 -8.14 -24.45
N SER A 136 4.02 -8.30 -25.17
CA SER A 136 3.36 -7.18 -25.83
C SER A 136 2.64 -6.30 -24.81
N LEU A 137 2.67 -4.98 -25.05
CA LEU A 137 1.98 -3.95 -24.27
C LEU A 137 1.05 -3.14 -25.18
N GLN A 138 -0.16 -2.88 -24.70
CA GLN A 138 -1.10 -1.94 -25.27
C GLN A 138 -1.48 -0.96 -24.16
N ILE A 139 -1.08 0.30 -24.29
CA ILE A 139 -1.31 1.33 -23.27
C ILE A 139 -2.23 2.40 -23.84
N LYS A 140 -3.41 2.58 -23.27
CA LYS A 140 -4.34 3.66 -23.62
C LYS A 140 -4.12 4.82 -22.67
N ILE A 141 -3.43 5.85 -23.15
CA ILE A 141 -3.07 7.01 -22.35
C ILE A 141 -4.33 7.77 -21.92
N LYS A 142 -4.42 8.11 -20.63
CA LYS A 142 -5.30 9.19 -20.16
C LYS A 142 -4.42 10.37 -19.80
N SER A 143 -4.80 11.56 -20.24
CA SER A 143 -4.13 12.80 -19.82
C SER A 143 -5.10 13.97 -19.72
N THR A 144 -5.06 14.67 -18.58
CA THR A 144 -5.82 15.92 -18.40
C THR A 144 -5.12 17.12 -19.06
N ASN A 145 -5.82 18.24 -19.22
CA ASN A 145 -5.24 19.54 -19.59
C ASN A 145 -4.34 19.56 -20.85
N GLY A 146 -4.59 18.66 -21.81
CA GLY A 146 -3.78 18.55 -23.03
C GLY A 146 -2.36 17.99 -22.80
N GLY A 147 -2.14 17.23 -21.73
CA GLY A 147 -0.86 16.61 -21.43
C GLY A 147 -0.40 15.66 -22.53
N ILE A 148 0.91 15.67 -22.82
CA ILE A 148 1.55 14.86 -23.86
C ILE A 148 2.77 14.13 -23.29
N ILE A 149 2.80 12.83 -23.49
CA ILE A 149 3.97 11.97 -23.26
C ILE A 149 4.80 11.95 -24.55
N ILE A 150 6.13 12.09 -24.41
CA ILE A 150 7.08 11.94 -25.53
C ILE A 150 7.97 10.72 -25.25
N LEU A 151 7.82 9.66 -26.04
CA LEU A 151 8.63 8.45 -25.98
C LEU A 151 9.20 8.18 -27.36
N GLU A 152 10.52 7.96 -27.48
CA GLU A 152 11.19 7.57 -28.73
C GLU A 152 10.82 8.51 -29.92
N ASN A 153 10.80 9.82 -29.66
CA ASN A 153 10.39 10.91 -30.57
C ASN A 153 8.93 10.85 -31.07
N LYS A 154 8.08 9.99 -30.51
CA LYS A 154 6.63 9.95 -30.76
C LYS A 154 5.89 10.66 -29.63
N ARG A 155 4.81 11.37 -29.98
CA ARG A 155 3.93 12.09 -29.06
C ARG A 155 2.67 11.26 -28.83
N TYR A 156 2.24 11.16 -27.57
CA TYR A 156 1.02 10.48 -27.16
C TYR A 156 0.23 11.40 -26.22
N GLY A 157 -0.99 11.77 -26.61
CA GLY A 157 -1.93 12.56 -25.84
C GLY A 157 -3.10 11.73 -25.30
N ASN A 158 -4.18 12.41 -24.91
CA ASN A 158 -5.33 11.78 -24.28
C ASN A 158 -6.08 10.83 -25.23
N ASN A 159 -6.28 9.59 -24.78
CA ASN A 159 -6.85 8.44 -25.49
C ASN A 159 -5.99 7.86 -26.64
N ASP A 160 -4.75 8.32 -26.83
CA ASP A 160 -3.83 7.67 -27.78
C ASP A 160 -3.42 6.28 -27.30
N TRP A 161 -3.23 5.36 -28.25
CA TRP A 161 -2.69 4.03 -27.99
C TRP A 161 -1.17 3.97 -28.23
N LEU A 162 -0.44 3.66 -27.17
CA LEU A 162 0.98 3.31 -27.21
C LEU A 162 1.10 1.78 -27.21
N ASN A 163 1.27 1.21 -28.40
CA ASN A 163 1.47 -0.22 -28.62
C ASN A 163 2.96 -0.52 -28.76
N THR A 164 3.50 -1.42 -27.94
CA THR A 164 4.93 -1.73 -27.90
C THR A 164 5.21 -3.11 -27.29
N THR A 165 6.47 -3.42 -27.00
CA THR A 165 6.87 -4.62 -26.24
C THR A 165 7.72 -4.25 -25.02
N ILE A 166 7.83 -5.17 -24.07
CA ILE A 166 8.76 -5.12 -22.95
C ILE A 166 9.36 -6.53 -22.72
N SER A 167 10.65 -6.58 -22.43
CA SER A 167 11.36 -7.84 -22.15
C SER A 167 11.56 -8.06 -20.64
N ARG A 168 11.99 -9.26 -20.23
CA ARG A 168 12.23 -9.55 -18.81
C ARG A 168 13.30 -8.60 -18.27
N PHE A 169 13.06 -8.00 -17.10
CA PHE A 169 13.92 -7.00 -16.44
C PHE A 169 14.11 -5.67 -17.20
N GLU A 170 13.42 -5.47 -18.32
CA GLU A 170 13.30 -4.16 -18.94
C GLU A 170 12.27 -3.31 -18.17
N VAL A 171 12.54 -2.01 -18.07
CA VAL A 171 11.69 -1.03 -17.37
C VAL A 171 11.35 0.13 -18.31
N LEU A 172 10.06 0.39 -18.50
CA LEU A 172 9.54 1.55 -19.22
C LEU A 172 8.95 2.54 -18.23
N GLN A 173 9.49 3.76 -18.16
CA GLN A 173 8.87 4.88 -17.43
C GLN A 173 8.22 5.85 -18.41
N LEU A 174 7.00 6.28 -18.10
CA LEU A 174 6.27 7.34 -18.77
C LEU A 174 6.02 8.48 -17.77
N GLN A 175 6.26 9.73 -18.16
CA GLN A 175 5.99 10.91 -17.35
C GLN A 175 5.17 11.93 -18.14
N CYS A 176 4.28 12.65 -17.47
CA CYS A 176 3.51 13.73 -18.10
C CYS A 176 3.28 14.92 -17.16
N ARG A 177 3.17 16.12 -17.74
CA ARG A 177 2.71 17.34 -17.04
C ARG A 177 1.18 17.46 -17.07
N SER A 178 0.52 16.38 -16.66
CA SER A 178 -0.92 16.26 -16.50
C SER A 178 -1.22 15.17 -15.49
N ASP A 179 -2.47 15.01 -15.10
CA ASP A 179 -2.91 13.80 -14.41
C ASP A 179 -2.93 12.64 -15.42
N LEU A 180 -2.37 11.47 -15.06
CA LEU A 180 -2.38 10.26 -15.89
C LEU A 180 -3.36 9.19 -15.35
N THR A 181 -4.15 9.53 -14.33
CA THR A 181 -5.10 8.62 -13.67
C THR A 181 -6.08 8.01 -14.67
N GLY A 182 -6.26 6.69 -14.58
CA GLY A 182 -7.10 5.93 -15.50
C GLY A 182 -6.42 5.52 -16.81
N THR A 183 -5.11 5.78 -16.96
CA THR A 183 -4.31 5.18 -18.05
C THR A 183 -4.40 3.66 -17.93
N PHE A 184 -4.88 3.01 -18.99
CA PHE A 184 -5.05 1.56 -19.03
C PHE A 184 -3.81 0.89 -19.62
N VAL A 185 -3.30 -0.12 -18.94
CA VAL A 185 -2.18 -0.97 -19.38
C VAL A 185 -2.67 -2.40 -19.54
N GLN A 186 -2.71 -2.89 -20.77
CA GLN A 186 -2.91 -4.29 -21.12
C GLN A 186 -1.59 -4.91 -21.55
N SER A 187 -1.37 -6.16 -21.16
CA SER A 187 -0.22 -6.96 -21.57
C SER A 187 -0.61 -8.39 -21.94
N SER A 188 0.27 -9.12 -22.63
CA SER A 188 0.09 -10.55 -22.95
C SER A 188 0.68 -11.52 -21.91
N GLN A 189 1.41 -11.01 -20.92
CA GLN A 189 2.02 -11.76 -19.81
C GLN A 189 2.04 -10.87 -18.56
N LYS A 190 2.26 -11.46 -17.39
CA LYS A 190 2.35 -10.71 -16.11
C LYS A 190 3.40 -9.59 -16.19
N ILE A 191 3.06 -8.41 -15.72
CA ILE A 191 3.95 -7.25 -15.61
C ILE A 191 3.80 -6.61 -14.23
N SER A 192 4.82 -5.91 -13.75
CA SER A 192 4.66 -5.02 -12.58
C SER A 192 4.39 -3.61 -13.06
N VAL A 193 3.45 -2.92 -12.42
CA VAL A 193 3.07 -1.54 -12.73
C VAL A 193 3.14 -0.69 -11.46
N PHE A 194 3.65 0.54 -11.58
CA PHE A 194 3.69 1.54 -10.51
C PHE A 194 3.03 2.82 -11.00
N GLY A 195 2.29 3.49 -10.12
CA GLY A 195 1.60 4.76 -10.36
C GLY A 195 1.95 5.79 -9.29
N GLY A 196 1.90 7.07 -9.64
CA GLY A 196 2.34 8.13 -8.74
C GLY A 196 2.81 9.39 -9.46
N SER A 197 3.69 10.14 -8.81
CA SER A 197 4.20 11.44 -9.28
C SER A 197 5.63 11.68 -8.82
N THR A 198 6.45 12.32 -9.67
CA THR A 198 7.87 12.56 -9.39
C THR A 198 8.10 13.57 -8.27
N VAL A 199 7.22 14.58 -8.21
CA VAL A 199 6.90 15.49 -7.08
C VAL A 199 5.51 16.08 -7.40
N THR A 200 4.67 16.30 -6.39
CA THR A 200 3.42 17.06 -6.49
C THR A 200 3.06 17.72 -5.15
N ASN A 201 2.24 18.78 -5.17
CA ASN A 201 1.45 19.20 -4.01
C ASN A 201 0.00 18.69 -4.16
N ILE A 202 -0.71 18.54 -3.05
CA ILE A 202 -2.09 18.03 -3.01
C ILE A 202 -2.94 18.96 -2.14
N GLY A 203 -4.03 19.48 -2.70
CA GLY A 203 -4.85 20.49 -2.01
C GLY A 203 -4.15 21.85 -1.90
N THR A 204 -4.37 22.54 -0.77
CA THR A 204 -4.04 23.96 -0.56
C THR A 204 -2.87 24.23 0.38
N GLY A 205 -2.28 23.19 0.97
CA GLY A 205 -1.03 23.33 1.72
C GLY A 205 0.15 23.68 0.82
N THR A 206 1.26 24.09 1.43
CA THR A 206 2.45 24.54 0.70
C THR A 206 3.46 23.43 0.48
N SER A 207 3.43 22.36 1.26
CA SER A 207 4.43 21.27 1.20
C SER A 207 4.25 20.36 -0.03
N ARG A 208 5.25 19.54 -0.38
CA ARG A 208 5.24 18.71 -1.60
C ARG A 208 6.20 17.53 -1.52
N ASP A 209 5.76 16.38 -2.00
CA ASP A 209 6.57 15.16 -2.07
C ASP A 209 6.40 14.48 -3.43
N HIS A 210 7.30 13.55 -3.75
CA HIS A 210 6.97 12.47 -4.67
C HIS A 210 5.95 11.52 -4.01
N ILE A 211 5.20 10.81 -4.83
CA ILE A 211 4.28 9.78 -4.35
C ILE A 211 4.41 8.57 -5.26
N GLU A 212 4.39 7.35 -4.70
CA GLU A 212 4.48 6.13 -5.51
C GLU A 212 3.84 4.91 -4.84
N GLU A 213 3.07 4.15 -5.62
CA GLU A 213 2.54 2.85 -5.21
C GLU A 213 2.78 1.78 -6.29
N GLN A 214 2.94 0.52 -5.87
CA GLN A 214 2.89 -0.62 -6.79
C GLN A 214 1.42 -1.01 -6.97
N ILE A 215 0.94 -0.96 -8.21
CA ILE A 215 -0.48 -1.05 -8.51
C ILE A 215 -0.88 -2.53 -8.65
N PRO A 216 -1.89 -3.02 -7.91
CA PRO A 216 -2.42 -4.36 -8.09
C PRO A 216 -3.16 -4.51 -9.42
N PRO A 217 -3.12 -5.70 -10.04
CA PRO A 217 -3.87 -5.96 -11.27
C PRO A 217 -5.38 -5.98 -11.02
N VAL A 218 -6.17 -5.71 -12.06
CA VAL A 218 -7.64 -5.59 -11.97
C VAL A 218 -8.30 -6.85 -11.38
N ASN A 219 -7.71 -8.05 -11.53
CA ASN A 219 -8.31 -9.28 -11.02
C ASN A 219 -8.33 -9.44 -9.48
N VAL A 220 -7.63 -8.58 -8.73
CA VAL A 220 -7.59 -8.63 -7.25
C VAL A 220 -8.23 -7.40 -6.58
N TRP A 221 -8.77 -6.46 -7.38
CA TRP A 221 -9.48 -5.28 -6.89
C TRP A 221 -10.75 -5.69 -6.14
N GLY A 222 -11.13 -5.01 -5.06
CA GLY A 222 -12.33 -5.36 -4.30
C GLY A 222 -13.54 -4.48 -4.58
N LYS A 223 -14.57 -4.66 -3.75
CA LYS A 223 -15.85 -3.93 -3.84
C LYS A 223 -16.23 -3.22 -2.54
N ARG A 224 -15.59 -3.52 -1.41
CA ARG A 224 -15.89 -2.89 -0.11
C ARG A 224 -14.61 -2.37 0.54
N PHE A 225 -14.63 -1.11 0.96
CA PHE A 225 -13.50 -0.46 1.61
C PHE A 225 -14.01 0.30 2.83
N ALA A 226 -13.25 0.25 3.92
CA ALA A 226 -13.42 1.13 5.06
C ALA A 226 -12.09 1.86 5.27
N MET A 227 -12.13 3.16 5.52
CA MET A 227 -10.91 3.91 5.81
C MET A 227 -11.15 5.05 6.78
N SER A 228 -10.08 5.45 7.46
CA SER A 228 -10.00 6.67 8.24
C SER A 228 -8.99 7.63 7.59
N PRO A 229 -9.24 8.94 7.59
CA PRO A 229 -8.24 9.93 7.19
C PRO A 229 -7.02 9.83 8.10
N VAL A 230 -5.83 10.07 7.52
CA VAL A 230 -4.58 10.07 8.29
C VAL A 230 -4.64 11.17 9.36
N PRO A 231 -4.31 10.85 10.64
CA PRO A 231 -4.45 11.80 11.75
C PRO A 231 -3.74 13.13 11.49
N HIS A 232 -4.39 14.23 11.89
CA HIS A 232 -3.88 15.61 11.76
C HIS A 232 -3.68 16.13 10.32
N THR A 233 -3.96 15.35 9.28
CA THR A 233 -3.78 15.73 7.85
C THR A 233 -5.10 16.01 7.13
N ASN A 234 -6.16 16.38 7.86
CA ASN A 234 -7.50 16.55 7.27
C ASN A 234 -7.63 17.84 6.43
N PRO A 235 -8.42 17.84 5.34
CA PRO A 235 -9.11 16.68 4.75
C PRO A 235 -8.20 15.87 3.80
N ASN A 236 -8.26 14.55 3.89
CA ASN A 236 -7.62 13.66 2.93
C ASN A 236 -8.42 13.63 1.62
N VAL A 237 -7.76 13.35 0.49
CA VAL A 237 -8.42 13.17 -0.82
C VAL A 237 -8.54 11.68 -1.11
N ILE A 238 -9.72 11.21 -1.53
CA ILE A 238 -9.93 9.85 -2.03
C ILE A 238 -10.15 9.90 -3.53
N ARG A 239 -9.56 8.95 -4.27
CA ARG A 239 -9.99 8.60 -5.62
C ARG A 239 -10.46 7.15 -5.67
N VAL A 240 -11.63 6.91 -6.27
CA VAL A 240 -12.16 5.56 -6.55
C VAL A 240 -12.19 5.36 -8.05
N LEU A 241 -11.36 4.45 -8.58
CA LEU A 241 -11.23 4.15 -10.00
C LEU A 241 -12.10 2.94 -10.37
N ALA A 242 -12.85 3.01 -11.47
CA ALA A 242 -13.65 1.90 -11.98
C ALA A 242 -12.86 1.01 -12.95
N SER A 243 -12.92 -0.31 -12.78
CA SER A 243 -12.37 -1.27 -13.76
C SER A 243 -13.23 -1.35 -15.03
N GLU A 244 -14.54 -1.19 -14.89
CA GLU A 244 -15.56 -1.52 -15.87
C GLU A 244 -16.53 -0.36 -16.13
N ASP A 245 -17.20 -0.42 -17.27
CA ASP A 245 -18.32 0.46 -17.61
C ASP A 245 -19.52 0.21 -16.66
N ASP A 246 -20.32 1.26 -16.43
CA ASP A 246 -21.48 1.27 -15.52
C ASP A 246 -21.19 0.76 -14.09
N THR A 247 -20.01 1.11 -13.57
CA THR A 247 -19.63 0.89 -12.17
C THR A 247 -20.32 1.93 -11.28
N MET A 248 -21.29 1.49 -10.49
CA MET A 248 -21.93 2.31 -9.47
C MET A 248 -21.13 2.20 -8.17
N ILE A 249 -20.62 3.33 -7.68
CA ILE A 249 -20.00 3.47 -6.37
C ILE A 249 -20.96 4.18 -5.42
N THR A 250 -20.98 3.75 -4.16
CA THR A 250 -21.67 4.39 -3.05
C THR A 250 -20.63 4.72 -1.99
N ILE A 251 -20.58 5.98 -1.59
CA ILE A 251 -19.67 6.47 -0.54
C ILE A 251 -20.54 7.13 0.54
N ASN A 252 -20.37 6.72 1.80
CA ASN A 252 -21.20 7.24 2.88
C ASN A 252 -21.04 8.76 3.01
N ASN A 253 -22.14 9.48 3.21
CA ASN A 253 -22.21 10.95 3.20
C ASN A 253 -21.86 11.66 1.87
N HIS A 254 -21.40 10.93 0.84
CA HIS A 254 -21.00 11.48 -0.46
C HIS A 254 -21.88 11.02 -1.65
N GLY A 255 -22.78 10.06 -1.43
CA GLY A 255 -23.82 9.67 -2.38
C GLY A 255 -23.43 8.55 -3.34
N ILE A 256 -24.20 8.40 -4.42
CA ILE A 256 -24.03 7.38 -5.46
C ILE A 256 -23.51 8.04 -6.73
N HIS A 257 -22.47 7.47 -7.34
CA HIS A 257 -21.87 7.95 -8.59
C HIS A 257 -21.71 6.78 -9.57
N THR A 258 -22.01 7.00 -10.85
CA THR A 258 -21.79 6.00 -11.91
C THR A 258 -20.56 6.38 -12.72
N LEU A 259 -19.60 5.46 -12.80
CA LEU A 259 -18.33 5.61 -13.49
C LEU A 259 -18.24 4.63 -14.66
N GLN A 260 -17.58 5.09 -15.73
CA GLN A 260 -17.19 4.24 -16.86
C GLN A 260 -15.76 3.70 -16.68
N SER A 261 -15.36 2.69 -17.47
CA SER A 261 -14.06 2.02 -17.33
C SER A 261 -12.89 3.01 -17.42
N GLY A 262 -12.02 2.99 -16.40
CA GLY A 262 -10.90 3.90 -16.26
C GLY A 262 -11.27 5.35 -15.90
N GLN A 263 -12.53 5.65 -15.60
CA GLN A 263 -12.90 6.89 -14.91
C GLN A 263 -12.69 6.74 -13.40
N PHE A 264 -12.66 7.88 -12.71
CA PHE A 264 -12.59 7.94 -11.27
C PHE A 264 -13.49 9.03 -10.71
N TYR A 265 -13.96 8.80 -9.48
CA TYR A 265 -14.57 9.83 -8.64
C TYR A 265 -13.51 10.34 -7.65
N GLU A 266 -13.46 11.65 -7.42
CA GLU A 266 -12.60 12.29 -6.42
C GLU A 266 -13.47 13.00 -5.37
N THR A 267 -13.17 12.76 -4.10
CA THR A 267 -13.82 13.47 -2.97
C THR A 267 -12.81 13.76 -1.85
N LYS A 268 -13.24 14.54 -0.86
CA LYS A 268 -12.47 14.88 0.34
C LYS A 268 -13.16 14.34 1.58
N VAL A 269 -12.39 13.68 2.45
CA VAL A 269 -12.87 13.11 3.71
C VAL A 269 -12.17 13.71 4.92
N SER A 270 -12.94 13.94 5.97
CA SER A 270 -12.47 14.46 7.28
C SER A 270 -12.82 13.53 8.45
N SER A 271 -13.60 12.48 8.19
CA SER A 271 -14.01 11.43 9.11
C SER A 271 -13.80 10.08 8.45
N ALA A 272 -13.92 9.00 9.23
CA ALA A 272 -14.01 7.66 8.65
C ALA A 272 -15.15 7.56 7.63
N ASP A 273 -14.97 6.69 6.64
CA ASP A 273 -15.88 6.50 5.52
C ASP A 273 -15.93 5.02 5.10
N PHE A 274 -17.01 4.64 4.41
CA PHE A 274 -17.20 3.31 3.84
C PHE A 274 -17.64 3.44 2.38
N ILE A 275 -16.95 2.71 1.52
CA ILE A 275 -17.12 2.71 0.07
C ILE A 275 -17.59 1.32 -0.35
N SER A 276 -18.67 1.26 -1.12
CA SER A 276 -19.13 0.03 -1.77
C SER A 276 -19.37 0.22 -3.26
N SER A 277 -19.25 -0.84 -4.05
CA SER A 277 -19.53 -0.82 -5.48
C SER A 277 -20.18 -2.11 -6.00
N ASN A 278 -20.91 -2.01 -7.11
CA ASN A 278 -21.46 -3.19 -7.80
C ASN A 278 -20.37 -4.02 -8.51
N LYS A 279 -19.34 -3.33 -9.01
CA LYS A 279 -18.21 -3.84 -9.80
C LYS A 279 -16.86 -3.48 -9.15
N PRO A 280 -15.76 -4.15 -9.51
CA PRO A 280 -14.47 -3.94 -8.85
C PRO A 280 -13.93 -2.52 -9.01
N VAL A 281 -13.34 -1.98 -7.94
CA VAL A 281 -12.72 -0.64 -7.94
C VAL A 281 -11.36 -0.64 -7.24
N LEU A 282 -10.54 0.36 -7.58
CA LEU A 282 -9.33 0.68 -6.83
C LEU A 282 -9.55 1.97 -6.06
N THR A 283 -9.47 1.89 -4.73
CA THR A 283 -9.54 3.03 -3.83
C THR A 283 -8.12 3.49 -3.48
N VAL A 284 -7.86 4.78 -3.66
CA VAL A 284 -6.57 5.41 -3.34
C VAL A 284 -6.81 6.61 -2.43
N GLN A 285 -6.08 6.66 -1.33
CA GLN A 285 -6.08 7.77 -0.37
C GLN A 285 -4.81 8.60 -0.58
N TYR A 286 -4.98 9.91 -0.70
CA TYR A 286 -3.91 10.89 -0.80
C TYR A 286 -3.95 11.80 0.41
N VAL A 287 -2.82 11.85 1.12
CA VAL A 287 -2.57 12.81 2.19
C VAL A 287 -2.31 14.18 1.53
N PRO A 288 -2.95 15.28 1.99
CA PRO A 288 -2.75 16.60 1.41
C PRO A 288 -1.38 17.17 1.78
N SER A 289 -0.97 18.20 1.05
CA SER A 289 0.13 19.07 1.46
C SER A 289 -0.15 19.70 2.82
N ALA A 290 0.87 19.69 3.68
CA ALA A 290 0.84 20.38 4.95
C ALA A 290 1.00 21.90 4.82
N TYR A 291 0.58 22.59 5.88
CA TYR A 291 0.93 23.98 6.13
C TYR A 291 2.21 24.08 6.98
N ASP A 292 2.79 25.28 7.07
CA ASP A 292 3.99 25.48 7.88
C ASP A 292 3.72 25.17 9.36
N GLY A 293 4.68 24.52 10.02
CA GLY A 293 4.54 24.00 11.38
C GLY A 293 3.74 22.70 11.54
N GLN A 294 3.22 22.09 10.46
CA GLN A 294 2.61 20.75 10.49
C GLN A 294 3.62 19.68 10.04
N ASN A 295 3.47 18.46 10.57
CA ASN A 295 4.22 17.27 10.14
C ASN A 295 3.51 16.56 8.98
N GLY A 296 4.29 15.90 8.14
CA GLY A 296 3.84 15.18 6.95
C GLY A 296 3.86 16.06 5.70
N ASP A 297 4.15 15.45 4.57
CA ASP A 297 3.98 16.03 3.24
C ASP A 297 2.92 15.21 2.47
N PRO A 298 2.64 15.46 1.18
CA PRO A 298 1.77 14.59 0.42
C PRO A 298 2.29 13.15 0.38
N ALA A 299 1.42 12.19 0.63
CA ALA A 299 1.69 10.76 0.50
C ALA A 299 0.54 10.09 -0.24
N MET A 300 0.81 8.96 -0.89
CA MET A 300 -0.20 8.15 -1.58
C MET A 300 -0.22 6.74 -0.98
N THR A 301 -1.40 6.24 -0.65
CA THR A 301 -1.57 4.84 -0.26
C THR A 301 -2.76 4.25 -1.01
N LEU A 302 -2.61 3.02 -1.46
CA LEU A 302 -3.77 2.20 -1.80
C LEU A 302 -4.54 1.89 -0.51
N VAL A 303 -5.87 1.89 -0.60
CA VAL A 303 -6.73 1.39 0.49
C VAL A 303 -7.03 -0.07 0.19
N PRO A 304 -6.56 -1.04 1.00
CA PRO A 304 -6.88 -2.44 0.80
C PRO A 304 -8.40 -2.65 0.83
N PRO A 305 -8.96 -3.42 -0.13
CA PRO A 305 -10.33 -3.88 -0.01
C PRO A 305 -10.47 -4.81 1.21
N ILE A 306 -11.62 -4.77 1.87
CA ILE A 306 -11.92 -5.59 3.07
C ILE A 306 -11.73 -7.08 2.74
N GLU A 307 -12.09 -7.46 1.51
CA GLU A 307 -11.95 -8.78 0.92
C GLU A 307 -10.51 -9.36 0.95
N GLN A 308 -9.47 -8.51 1.05
CA GLN A 308 -8.05 -8.89 0.99
C GLN A 308 -7.32 -8.74 2.34
N SER A 309 -8.07 -8.57 3.43
CA SER A 309 -7.56 -8.44 4.81
C SER A 309 -6.71 -9.66 5.22
N ASN A 310 -5.79 -9.50 6.17
CA ASN A 310 -4.90 -10.59 6.61
C ASN A 310 -4.85 -10.70 8.15
N VAL A 311 -4.38 -11.84 8.67
CA VAL A 311 -4.39 -12.16 10.11
C VAL A 311 -3.11 -11.75 10.85
N PHE A 312 -2.01 -11.55 10.11
CA PHE A 312 -0.69 -11.22 10.64
C PHE A 312 0.03 -10.25 9.71
N TYR A 313 0.61 -9.20 10.29
CA TYR A 313 1.49 -8.26 9.60
C TYR A 313 2.83 -8.15 10.31
N SER A 314 3.91 -8.09 9.53
CA SER A 314 5.22 -7.63 9.98
C SER A 314 5.68 -6.49 9.08
N PHE A 315 6.17 -5.43 9.68
CA PHE A 315 6.55 -4.19 8.98
C PHE A 315 7.60 -3.43 9.81
N LEU A 316 8.16 -2.37 9.24
CA LEU A 316 8.93 -1.40 10.00
C LEU A 316 8.42 0.02 9.75
N THR A 317 8.88 0.93 10.58
CA THR A 317 8.87 2.37 10.31
C THR A 317 10.20 2.80 9.65
N PRO A 318 10.22 3.34 8.43
CA PRO A 318 11.44 3.90 7.83
C PRO A 318 11.93 5.16 8.57
N LYS A 319 13.04 5.71 8.08
CA LYS A 319 13.58 7.02 8.47
C LYS A 319 13.62 7.96 7.28
N SER A 320 13.48 9.26 7.57
CA SER A 320 13.46 10.35 6.60
C SER A 320 14.76 10.46 5.79
N SER A 321 14.77 11.32 4.77
CA SER A 321 15.94 11.69 3.99
C SER A 321 17.09 12.20 4.88
N GLN A 322 16.73 12.87 5.97
CA GLN A 322 17.63 13.45 6.98
C GLN A 322 17.94 12.48 8.13
N ASN A 323 17.54 11.21 8.03
CA ASN A 323 17.75 10.16 9.06
C ASN A 323 17.01 10.42 10.39
N GLU A 324 15.96 11.25 10.36
CA GLU A 324 15.05 11.48 11.47
C GLU A 324 13.97 10.39 11.56
N ASN A 325 13.36 10.25 12.73
CA ASN A 325 12.25 9.33 12.95
C ASN A 325 10.93 10.03 12.58
N PHE A 326 10.06 9.35 11.83
CA PHE A 326 8.68 9.80 11.61
C PHE A 326 7.81 9.57 12.86
N GLU A 327 6.74 10.35 12.99
CA GLU A 327 5.60 10.07 13.86
C GLU A 327 4.68 9.06 13.16
N ASN A 328 4.80 7.78 13.55
CA ASN A 328 4.15 6.69 12.83
C ASN A 328 2.79 6.32 13.42
N THR A 329 1.83 6.07 12.55
CA THR A 329 0.51 5.55 12.90
C THR A 329 0.16 4.35 12.03
N PHE A 330 -0.50 3.36 12.64
CA PHE A 330 -1.12 2.25 11.92
C PHE A 330 -2.63 2.49 11.94
N ASN A 331 -3.20 2.76 10.77
CA ASN A 331 -4.64 2.89 10.59
C ASN A 331 -5.20 1.49 10.34
N PHE A 332 -6.05 1.00 11.24
CA PHE A 332 -6.64 -0.34 11.14
C PHE A 332 -8.07 -0.27 10.61
N LEU A 333 -8.53 -1.38 10.02
CA LEU A 333 -9.93 -1.66 9.73
C LEU A 333 -10.24 -3.09 10.15
N MET A 334 -11.31 -3.30 10.92
CA MET A 334 -11.66 -4.62 11.45
C MET A 334 -13.16 -4.72 11.76
N GLU A 335 -13.76 -5.89 11.59
CA GLU A 335 -15.20 -6.09 11.83
C GLU A 335 -15.59 -6.00 13.33
N GLY A 336 -16.79 -5.48 13.57
CA GLY A 336 -17.42 -5.36 14.88
C GLY A 336 -16.59 -4.52 15.85
N LEU A 337 -16.33 -5.10 17.03
CA LEU A 337 -15.48 -4.54 18.09
C LEU A 337 -14.17 -5.32 18.26
N SER A 338 -13.82 -6.17 17.28
CA SER A 338 -12.70 -7.13 17.36
C SER A 338 -11.33 -6.45 17.45
N TYR A 339 -11.21 -5.18 17.04
CA TYR A 339 -9.97 -4.40 17.20
C TYR A 339 -9.41 -4.41 18.63
N LYS A 340 -10.27 -4.60 19.64
CA LYS A 340 -9.88 -4.71 21.06
C LYS A 340 -8.97 -5.91 21.37
N GLY A 341 -8.92 -6.91 20.48
CA GLY A 341 -8.01 -8.05 20.58
C GLY A 341 -6.73 -7.90 19.76
N LEU A 342 -6.43 -6.73 19.19
CA LEU A 342 -5.17 -6.50 18.48
C LEU A 342 -3.95 -6.55 19.43
N VAL A 343 -2.88 -7.20 18.98
CA VAL A 343 -1.66 -7.48 19.71
C VAL A 343 -0.48 -6.94 18.91
N LEU A 344 0.21 -5.93 19.44
CA LEU A 344 1.42 -5.32 18.88
C LEU A 344 2.63 -5.87 19.63
N ASP A 345 3.59 -6.49 18.92
CA ASP A 345 4.82 -7.05 19.47
C ASP A 345 4.57 -7.98 20.68
N ASP A 346 3.63 -8.92 20.48
CA ASP A 346 3.11 -9.87 21.48
C ASP A 346 2.50 -9.26 22.75
N LYS A 347 2.32 -7.93 22.79
CA LYS A 347 1.60 -7.20 23.84
C LYS A 347 0.19 -6.84 23.37
N LEU A 348 -0.83 -7.32 24.10
CA LEU A 348 -2.22 -6.93 23.88
C LEU A 348 -2.39 -5.40 24.05
N LEU A 349 -2.98 -4.76 23.04
CA LEU A 349 -3.28 -3.33 23.07
C LEU A 349 -4.48 -3.05 23.98
N ARG A 350 -4.45 -1.91 24.64
CA ARG A 350 -5.46 -1.48 25.61
C ARG A 350 -6.32 -0.36 25.05
N ARG A 351 -7.39 0.00 25.76
CA ARG A 351 -8.31 1.07 25.34
C ARG A 351 -7.58 2.39 25.08
N GLU A 352 -6.56 2.73 25.87
CA GLU A 352 -5.77 3.94 25.75
C GLU A 352 -4.80 3.97 24.56
N ASP A 353 -4.52 2.82 23.93
CA ASP A 353 -3.64 2.73 22.76
C ASP A 353 -4.37 3.05 21.44
N PHE A 354 -5.71 3.02 21.44
CA PHE A 354 -6.58 3.26 20.27
C PHE A 354 -7.11 4.68 20.22
N PHE A 355 -6.94 5.33 19.06
CA PHE A 355 -7.33 6.72 18.82
C PHE A 355 -8.33 6.84 17.68
N SER A 356 -9.25 7.81 17.80
CA SER A 356 -10.27 8.18 16.80
C SER A 356 -11.08 6.99 16.25
N VAL A 357 -11.36 5.98 17.07
CA VAL A 357 -12.11 4.79 16.63
C VAL A 357 -13.55 5.16 16.29
N ALA A 358 -13.94 4.94 15.04
CA ALA A 358 -15.29 5.08 14.51
C ALA A 358 -15.82 3.72 14.04
N GLN A 359 -17.13 3.51 14.14
CA GLN A 359 -17.82 2.34 13.57
C GLN A 359 -18.73 2.76 12.42
N ILE A 360 -18.55 2.13 11.26
CA ILE A 360 -19.32 2.40 10.04
C ILE A 360 -19.60 1.06 9.37
N ASN A 361 -20.87 0.77 9.09
CA ASN A 361 -21.30 -0.46 8.41
C ASN A 361 -20.71 -1.77 9.01
N ASN A 362 -20.79 -1.91 10.34
CA ASN A 362 -20.16 -2.98 11.14
C ASN A 362 -18.62 -3.06 11.07
N ILE A 363 -17.91 -2.11 10.45
CA ILE A 363 -16.45 -2.04 10.49
C ILE A 363 -16.01 -0.96 11.49
N SER A 364 -15.13 -1.33 12.43
CA SER A 364 -14.35 -0.37 13.21
C SER A 364 -13.11 0.06 12.41
N THR A 365 -12.87 1.36 12.32
CA THR A 365 -11.59 1.93 11.86
C THR A 365 -11.12 3.02 12.82
N GLY A 366 -9.81 3.15 12.94
CA GLY A 366 -9.13 4.11 13.81
C GLY A 366 -7.63 3.89 13.66
N TYR A 367 -6.85 4.45 14.59
CA TYR A 367 -5.40 4.28 14.53
C TYR A 367 -4.76 3.99 15.89
N ILE A 368 -3.57 3.41 15.83
CA ILE A 368 -2.66 3.23 16.96
C ILE A 368 -1.33 3.92 16.63
N LYS A 369 -0.62 4.41 17.66
CA LYS A 369 0.72 4.99 17.48
C LYS A 369 1.77 3.89 17.45
N ILE A 370 2.69 3.94 16.49
CA ILE A 370 3.75 2.95 16.33
C ILE A 370 5.11 3.59 16.69
N PRO A 371 5.88 3.03 17.64
CA PRO A 371 7.25 3.46 17.91
C PRO A 371 8.14 3.36 16.65
N HIS A 372 9.31 4.03 16.63
CA HIS A 372 10.25 3.76 15.56
C HIS A 372 10.90 2.37 15.76
N GLY A 373 10.67 1.43 14.83
CA GLY A 373 11.22 0.08 14.93
C GLY A 373 10.73 -0.91 13.87
N SER A 374 11.04 -2.18 14.12
CA SER A 374 10.49 -3.36 13.44
C SER A 374 9.37 -3.92 14.32
N HIS A 375 8.20 -4.16 13.74
CA HIS A 375 6.99 -4.48 14.47
C HIS A 375 6.24 -5.68 13.87
N THR A 376 5.43 -6.29 14.71
CA THR A 376 4.45 -7.31 14.33
C THR A 376 3.09 -6.97 14.92
N LEU A 377 2.03 -7.12 14.13
CA LEU A 377 0.66 -6.88 14.55
C LEU A 377 -0.22 -8.06 14.13
N ARG A 378 -1.03 -8.55 15.07
CA ARG A 378 -1.92 -9.70 14.88
C ARG A 378 -3.18 -9.56 15.74
N HIS A 379 -4.22 -10.34 15.45
CA HIS A 379 -5.30 -10.52 16.41
C HIS A 379 -4.98 -11.60 17.45
N SER A 380 -5.54 -11.49 18.66
CA SER A 380 -5.33 -12.43 19.77
C SER A 380 -5.91 -13.83 19.49
N SER A 381 -6.95 -13.94 18.65
CA SER A 381 -7.49 -15.23 18.20
C SER A 381 -6.62 -15.95 17.17
N GLY A 382 -5.64 -15.27 16.57
CA GLY A 382 -4.83 -15.79 15.46
C GLY A 382 -5.54 -15.88 14.10
N THR A 383 -6.87 -15.95 14.07
CA THR A 383 -7.68 -16.23 12.87
C THR A 383 -8.46 -15.04 12.31
N LEU A 384 -8.77 -14.01 13.12
CA LEU A 384 -9.61 -12.91 12.65
C LEU A 384 -8.79 -11.93 11.79
N PRO A 385 -9.12 -11.74 10.50
CA PRO A 385 -8.39 -10.85 9.63
C PRO A 385 -8.74 -9.39 9.90
N PHE A 386 -7.82 -8.51 9.53
CA PHE A 386 -7.98 -7.06 9.57
C PHE A 386 -7.15 -6.45 8.44
N GLY A 387 -7.49 -5.22 8.05
CA GLY A 387 -6.69 -4.45 7.10
C GLY A 387 -5.85 -3.39 7.82
N GLY A 388 -4.79 -2.91 7.16
CA GLY A 388 -3.87 -1.95 7.75
C GLY A 388 -3.13 -1.08 6.74
N ILE A 389 -3.02 0.21 7.08
CA ILE A 389 -2.21 1.21 6.37
C ILE A 389 -1.24 1.82 7.37
N LEU A 390 0.06 1.75 7.07
CA LEU A 390 1.09 2.44 7.84
C LEU A 390 1.33 3.82 7.24
N TYR A 391 1.27 4.84 8.09
CA TYR A 391 1.64 6.21 7.75
C TYR A 391 2.74 6.69 8.69
N GLY A 392 3.64 7.54 8.20
CA GLY A 392 4.54 8.31 9.04
C GLY A 392 4.65 9.75 8.56
N GLY A 393 4.55 10.70 9.50
CA GLY A 393 4.75 12.13 9.22
C GLY A 393 5.98 12.68 9.93
N ALA A 394 6.79 13.47 9.22
CA ALA A 394 7.93 14.20 9.76
C ALA A 394 7.95 15.62 9.16
N LYS A 395 8.92 16.45 9.56
CA LYS A 395 9.03 17.79 9.00
C LYS A 395 9.48 17.72 7.53
N TYR A 396 8.62 18.17 6.62
CA TYR A 396 8.82 18.18 5.16
C TYR A 396 8.90 16.80 4.48
N GLU A 397 8.47 15.74 5.14
CA GLU A 397 8.48 14.38 4.59
C GLU A 397 7.35 13.54 5.19
N SER A 398 6.87 12.57 4.43
CA SER A 398 5.95 11.53 4.91
C SER A 398 6.32 10.16 4.35
N TYR A 399 5.45 9.17 4.57
CA TYR A 399 5.25 8.03 3.70
C TYR A 399 3.87 7.43 4.00
N ALA A 400 3.27 6.72 3.04
CA ALA A 400 2.09 5.90 3.30
C ALA A 400 2.12 4.62 2.44
N PHE A 401 1.71 3.48 3.00
CA PHE A 401 1.47 2.25 2.23
C PHE A 401 0.61 1.25 3.00
N PRO A 402 -0.11 0.33 2.32
CA PRO A 402 -0.73 -0.81 2.96
C PRO A 402 0.33 -1.76 3.53
N VAL A 403 0.15 -2.27 4.76
CA VAL A 403 1.14 -3.17 5.38
C VAL A 403 1.14 -4.59 4.82
N GLY A 404 0.13 -4.95 4.03
CA GLY A 404 -0.03 -6.25 3.41
C GLY A 404 -1.50 -6.52 3.05
N GLN A 405 -1.70 -7.38 2.07
CA GLN A 405 -3.01 -7.88 1.65
C GLN A 405 -2.82 -9.23 0.93
N ARG A 406 -3.86 -10.05 0.81
CA ARG A 406 -3.73 -11.43 0.31
C ARG A 406 -3.47 -11.55 -1.21
N PHE A 407 -3.88 -10.56 -2.00
CA PHE A 407 -3.76 -10.52 -3.47
C PHE A 407 -4.42 -11.71 -4.21
N THR A 408 -5.40 -12.38 -3.60
CA THR A 408 -6.14 -13.48 -4.23
C THR A 408 -7.05 -12.94 -5.35
N PRO A 409 -7.23 -13.63 -6.48
CA PRO A 409 -8.17 -13.21 -7.52
C PRO A 409 -9.64 -13.32 -7.05
N ILE A 410 -10.23 -12.20 -6.61
CA ILE A 410 -11.63 -12.10 -6.14
C ILE A 410 -12.63 -11.64 -7.21
N ASN A 411 -12.15 -11.33 -8.43
CA ASN A 411 -12.98 -10.88 -9.56
C ASN A 411 -13.15 -11.95 -10.65
N GLN A 412 -13.18 -13.21 -10.26
CA GLN A 412 -13.41 -14.34 -11.15
C GLN A 412 -14.70 -15.06 -10.76
N GLU A 413 -15.24 -15.91 -11.64
CA GLU A 413 -16.36 -16.78 -11.26
C GLU A 413 -15.88 -17.80 -10.22
N CYS A 414 -16.16 -17.51 -8.96
CA CYS A 414 -15.92 -18.45 -7.88
C CYS A 414 -16.86 -19.66 -8.02
N GLN A 415 -16.30 -20.86 -7.82
CA GLN A 415 -17.01 -22.13 -7.82
C GLN A 415 -16.77 -22.76 -6.45
N PRO A 416 -17.79 -22.93 -5.58
CA PRO A 416 -17.57 -23.37 -4.21
C PRO A 416 -16.76 -24.67 -4.13
N GLN A 417 -15.69 -24.66 -3.34
CA GLN A 417 -14.79 -25.80 -3.12
C GLN A 417 -14.89 -26.29 -1.66
N PRO A 418 -14.39 -27.50 -1.35
CA PRO A 418 -14.19 -27.90 0.03
C PRO A 418 -13.28 -26.92 0.77
N VAL A 419 -13.71 -26.55 1.96
CA VAL A 419 -13.07 -25.65 2.92
C VAL A 419 -11.71 -26.22 3.36
N VAL A 420 -10.60 -25.53 3.03
CA VAL A 420 -9.19 -25.84 3.34
C VAL A 420 -8.50 -24.66 4.05
N VAL A 421 -8.34 -24.80 5.38
CA VAL A 421 -7.79 -23.75 6.24
C VAL A 421 -6.37 -23.35 5.80
N GLY A 422 -6.19 -22.06 5.51
CA GLY A 422 -4.89 -21.46 5.22
C GLY A 422 -4.41 -21.57 3.77
N ASP A 423 -5.28 -21.95 2.82
CA ASP A 423 -4.93 -22.01 1.39
C ASP A 423 -4.91 -20.63 0.68
N GLY A 424 -5.49 -19.61 1.30
CA GLY A 424 -5.56 -18.25 0.76
C GLY A 424 -6.58 -18.06 -0.37
N LEU A 425 -7.56 -18.97 -0.50
CA LEU A 425 -8.63 -18.91 -1.49
C LEU A 425 -9.98 -18.48 -0.86
N ASP A 426 -10.86 -17.96 -1.72
CA ASP A 426 -12.28 -17.75 -1.44
C ASP A 426 -13.00 -19.05 -1.82
N ASN A 427 -13.10 -19.99 -0.88
CA ASN A 427 -13.60 -21.35 -1.13
C ASN A 427 -15.14 -21.45 -1.08
N ASP A 428 -15.81 -20.54 -0.37
CA ASP A 428 -17.27 -20.52 -0.19
C ASP A 428 -17.99 -19.47 -1.05
N CYS A 429 -17.23 -18.61 -1.74
CA CYS A 429 -17.70 -17.57 -2.65
C CYS A 429 -18.47 -16.43 -1.94
N ASP A 430 -18.18 -16.16 -0.66
CA ASP A 430 -18.70 -14.97 0.04
C ASP A 430 -18.05 -13.66 -0.45
N GLY A 431 -16.95 -13.77 -1.20
CA GLY A 431 -16.18 -12.64 -1.73
C GLY A 431 -15.04 -12.20 -0.81
N ARG A 432 -14.81 -12.87 0.34
CA ARG A 432 -13.66 -12.66 1.21
C ARG A 432 -12.71 -13.83 1.09
N VAL A 433 -11.44 -13.51 1.31
CA VAL A 433 -10.47 -14.52 1.74
C VAL A 433 -10.31 -14.29 3.23
N ASP A 434 -10.98 -15.06 4.08
CA ASP A 434 -10.93 -14.89 5.55
C ASP A 434 -10.65 -16.17 6.37
N GLU A 435 -10.02 -17.19 5.76
CA GLU A 435 -9.49 -18.38 6.47
C GLU A 435 -10.51 -19.04 7.43
N GLU A 436 -11.73 -19.24 6.93
CA GLU A 436 -12.62 -20.34 7.31
C GLU A 436 -13.04 -20.36 8.78
N ILE A 437 -13.47 -19.21 9.27
CA ILE A 437 -14.30 -19.12 10.48
C ILE A 437 -15.68 -19.69 10.13
N CYS A 438 -15.96 -20.95 10.47
CA CYS A 438 -17.23 -21.65 10.18
C CYS A 438 -18.51 -21.09 10.88
N ASN A 439 -18.51 -19.82 11.27
CA ASN A 439 -19.58 -19.12 11.98
C ASN A 439 -19.63 -17.62 11.61
N ASP A 440 -19.36 -17.26 10.34
CA ASP A 440 -19.81 -15.96 9.84
C ASP A 440 -21.35 -15.98 9.86
N ASN A 441 -21.98 -14.92 10.39
CA ASN A 441 -23.44 -14.91 10.53
C ASN A 441 -24.20 -14.77 9.19
N LYS A 442 -23.50 -14.50 8.08
CA LYS A 442 -24.02 -14.55 6.71
C LYS A 442 -24.24 -15.99 6.22
N ASP A 443 -23.44 -16.95 6.69
CA ASP A 443 -23.53 -18.38 6.30
C ASP A 443 -24.93 -18.95 6.54
N ARG A 444 -25.62 -18.46 7.59
CA ARG A 444 -27.00 -18.87 7.89
C ARG A 444 -28.03 -18.29 6.93
N GLN A 445 -27.78 -17.15 6.29
CA GLN A 445 -28.71 -16.54 5.34
C GLN A 445 -28.62 -17.21 3.96
N THR A 446 -27.41 -17.43 3.44
CA THR A 446 -27.20 -18.13 2.16
C THR A 446 -27.73 -19.56 2.21
N MET A 447 -27.45 -20.30 3.28
CA MET A 447 -27.96 -21.69 3.44
C MET A 447 -29.49 -21.76 3.53
N MET A 448 -30.15 -20.82 4.23
CA MET A 448 -31.63 -20.79 4.29
C MET A 448 -32.29 -20.42 2.95
N GLU A 449 -31.66 -19.58 2.11
CA GLU A 449 -32.18 -19.31 0.77
C GLU A 449 -31.98 -20.47 -0.19
N MET A 450 -30.86 -21.21 -0.09
CA MET A 450 -30.64 -22.41 -0.88
C MET A 450 -31.60 -23.54 -0.50
N GLU A 451 -31.80 -23.83 0.80
CA GLU A 451 -32.78 -24.86 1.22
C GLU A 451 -34.21 -24.56 0.72
N LYS A 452 -34.61 -23.28 0.68
CA LYS A 452 -35.92 -22.87 0.13
C LYS A 452 -36.02 -23.11 -1.37
N LYS A 453 -34.95 -22.89 -2.14
CA LYS A 453 -34.93 -23.17 -3.58
C LYS A 453 -34.94 -24.68 -3.87
N THR A 454 -34.17 -25.47 -3.13
CA THR A 454 -34.08 -26.93 -3.33
C THR A 454 -35.37 -27.66 -2.97
N LYS A 455 -36.12 -27.21 -1.94
CA LYS A 455 -37.43 -27.78 -1.58
C LYS A 455 -38.55 -27.54 -2.60
N ILE A 456 -38.40 -26.58 -3.52
CA ILE A 456 -39.38 -26.31 -4.58
C ILE A 456 -39.15 -27.20 -5.82
N VAL A 457 -37.96 -27.82 -5.95
CA VAL A 457 -37.58 -28.63 -7.12
C VAL A 457 -37.03 -30.00 -6.71
N SER A 458 -37.87 -30.84 -6.08
CA SER A 458 -37.74 -32.31 -6.11
C SER A 458 -38.90 -33.03 -5.41
N GLN A 459 -39.99 -33.29 -6.14
CA GLN A 459 -40.76 -34.51 -5.93
C GLN A 459 -40.24 -35.57 -6.90
N ASN A 460 -40.00 -36.78 -6.39
CA ASN A 460 -39.48 -37.95 -7.11
C ASN A 460 -38.01 -37.89 -7.59
N SER A 461 -37.05 -38.09 -6.68
CA SER A 461 -35.87 -38.94 -6.88
C SER A 461 -35.15 -39.20 -5.56
N ILE A 462 -34.89 -40.47 -5.22
CA ILE A 462 -34.07 -40.81 -4.04
C ILE A 462 -32.60 -40.68 -4.43
N PHE A 463 -31.95 -39.62 -3.96
CA PHE A 463 -30.48 -39.51 -3.96
C PHE A 463 -29.94 -39.72 -2.55
N VAL A 464 -29.02 -40.67 -2.41
CA VAL A 464 -28.25 -40.86 -1.17
C VAL A 464 -27.17 -39.79 -1.14
N LEU A 465 -27.39 -38.74 -0.35
CA LEU A 465 -26.34 -37.79 0.00
C LEU A 465 -25.35 -38.47 0.94
N ARG A 466 -24.07 -38.52 0.57
CA ARG A 466 -22.98 -38.75 1.53
C ARG A 466 -22.76 -37.45 2.30
N ASN A 467 -22.84 -37.52 3.62
CA ASN A 467 -22.40 -36.44 4.49
C ASN A 467 -20.88 -36.52 4.67
N ASP A 468 -20.12 -35.79 3.85
CA ASP A 468 -18.72 -35.48 4.16
C ASP A 468 -18.67 -34.19 5.00
N ASN A 469 -19.17 -34.29 6.24
CA ASN A 469 -19.26 -33.18 7.19
C ASN A 469 -17.95 -33.03 8.00
N ASN A 470 -17.02 -32.18 7.56
CA ASN A 470 -15.84 -31.84 8.36
C ASN A 470 -16.06 -30.71 9.38
N CYS A 471 -17.20 -29.99 9.34
CA CYS A 471 -17.51 -28.87 10.23
C CYS A 471 -18.27 -29.27 11.53
N HIS A 472 -18.18 -30.54 11.94
CA HIS A 472 -18.85 -31.05 13.15
C HIS A 472 -17.93 -31.98 13.95
N ASN A 473 -16.90 -31.43 14.63
CA ASN A 473 -16.20 -32.13 15.72
C ASN A 473 -15.41 -31.28 16.75
N GLU A 474 -15.63 -29.96 16.90
CA GLU A 474 -14.96 -29.16 17.95
C GLU A 474 -15.91 -28.43 18.93
N ALA A 475 -17.14 -28.91 19.09
CA ALA A 475 -18.10 -28.38 20.10
C ALA A 475 -18.45 -29.38 21.22
N ASN A 476 -17.86 -30.58 21.24
CA ASN A 476 -18.19 -31.64 22.21
C ASN A 476 -16.93 -32.32 22.79
N ASN A 477 -16.09 -31.56 23.49
CA ASN A 477 -15.07 -32.13 24.38
C ASN A 477 -14.78 -31.21 25.58
N ASN A 478 -15.80 -30.96 26.40
CA ASN A 478 -15.64 -30.45 27.77
C ASN A 478 -16.83 -30.82 28.67
N ILE A 479 -17.12 -32.12 28.78
CA ILE A 479 -17.98 -32.65 29.85
C ILE A 479 -17.27 -33.82 30.53
N HIS A 480 -16.61 -33.51 31.65
CA HIS A 480 -16.21 -34.52 32.62
C HIS A 480 -16.98 -34.36 33.93
N LYS A 481 -17.96 -35.24 34.09
CA LYS A 481 -18.42 -35.86 35.34
C LYS A 481 -18.66 -34.93 36.54
N PHE A 482 -19.95 -34.69 36.82
CA PHE A 482 -20.44 -34.79 38.20
C PHE A 482 -21.68 -35.70 38.26
N ASN A 483 -21.82 -36.43 39.37
CA ASN A 483 -22.75 -37.55 39.50
C ASN A 483 -24.22 -37.13 39.66
N SER A 484 -25.10 -38.03 39.25
CA SER A 484 -26.53 -37.96 39.50
C SER A 484 -26.88 -38.12 40.98
N GLN A 485 -27.74 -37.23 41.49
CA GLN A 485 -28.73 -37.58 42.52
C GLN A 485 -30.05 -36.86 42.23
N THR A 486 -31.14 -37.59 42.42
CA THR A 486 -32.52 -37.24 42.06
C THR A 486 -33.27 -36.53 43.18
N SER A 487 -34.07 -35.53 42.85
CA SER A 487 -35.36 -35.30 43.53
C SER A 487 -36.29 -34.41 42.69
N TYR A 488 -37.55 -34.86 42.55
CA TYR A 488 -38.63 -34.16 41.86
C TYR A 488 -39.27 -33.06 42.73
N THR A 489 -39.82 -32.02 42.09
CA THR A 489 -41.17 -31.50 42.44
C THR A 489 -41.79 -30.72 41.28
N ASN A 490 -43.11 -30.83 41.13
CA ASN A 490 -43.92 -30.18 40.09
C ASN A 490 -44.20 -28.69 40.43
N TYR A 491 -44.64 -27.89 39.45
CA TYR A 491 -46.05 -27.49 39.29
C TYR A 491 -46.28 -26.73 37.97
N ALA A 492 -47.53 -26.66 37.51
CA ALA A 492 -47.90 -26.30 36.15
C ALA A 492 -48.60 -24.94 36.02
N ASN A 493 -48.58 -24.41 34.78
CA ASN A 493 -49.56 -23.55 34.09
C ASN A 493 -50.36 -22.50 34.87
N TYR A 494 -50.38 -21.27 34.34
CA TYR A 494 -51.66 -20.66 33.92
C TYR A 494 -51.47 -19.63 32.79
N ILE A 495 -52.41 -19.60 31.85
CA ILE A 495 -52.59 -18.55 30.84
C ILE A 495 -53.93 -17.88 31.17
N ILE A 496 -53.97 -16.55 31.23
CA ILE A 496 -55.20 -15.78 30.99
C ILE A 496 -54.84 -14.60 30.08
N ASP A 497 -55.73 -14.38 29.12
CA ASP A 497 -55.73 -13.35 28.11
C ASP A 497 -56.95 -12.45 28.36
N THR A 498 -56.84 -11.13 28.09
CA THR A 498 -57.98 -10.20 27.98
C THR A 498 -57.53 -8.88 27.36
N ASP A 499 -58.16 -8.53 26.24
CA ASP A 499 -58.25 -7.16 25.70
C ASP A 499 -58.93 -6.20 26.70
N ASP A 500 -58.70 -4.87 26.62
CA ASP A 500 -59.55 -3.99 25.80
C ASP A 500 -59.25 -2.47 25.90
N ASP A 501 -59.40 -1.81 24.75
CA ASP A 501 -59.90 -0.45 24.44
C ASP A 501 -59.49 0.89 25.15
N ASN A 502 -58.96 1.80 24.30
CA ASN A 502 -59.45 3.18 24.03
C ASN A 502 -59.69 4.24 25.15
N LYS A 503 -58.90 5.35 25.16
CA LYS A 503 -59.33 6.70 24.64
C LYS A 503 -58.35 7.87 24.82
N THR A 504 -58.53 8.85 23.92
CA THR A 504 -57.94 10.19 23.78
C THR A 504 -58.41 11.24 24.82
N THR A 505 -57.59 12.27 25.10
CA THR A 505 -57.88 13.73 24.81
C THR A 505 -56.69 14.66 25.07
N ASN A 506 -56.71 15.85 24.42
CA ASN A 506 -55.73 16.95 24.59
C ASN A 506 -55.95 17.76 25.89
N ASP A 507 -54.96 18.56 26.36
CA ASP A 507 -55.04 20.03 26.22
C ASP A 507 -53.76 20.84 26.58
N ARG A 508 -53.81 22.11 26.15
CA ARG A 508 -52.84 23.22 25.98
C ARG A 508 -51.91 23.73 27.11
N GLU A 509 -50.84 24.39 26.61
CA GLU A 509 -50.21 25.68 27.02
C GLU A 509 -49.74 25.94 28.48
N GLN A 510 -48.46 26.31 28.65
CA GLN A 510 -48.09 27.74 28.80
C GLN A 510 -46.59 28.05 28.58
N THR A 511 -46.32 29.32 28.29
CA THR A 511 -45.04 29.93 27.88
C THR A 511 -44.16 30.40 29.03
N ASN A 512 -42.85 30.59 28.78
CA ASN A 512 -42.18 31.87 29.10
C ASN A 512 -40.82 32.05 28.38
N ASN A 513 -40.69 33.14 27.63
CA ASN A 513 -39.44 33.70 27.11
C ASN A 513 -39.01 34.88 28.00
N ILE A 514 -37.71 35.07 28.23
CA ILE A 514 -37.10 36.42 28.31
C ILE A 514 -35.70 36.39 27.66
N ASN A 515 -35.51 37.24 26.64
CA ASN A 515 -34.20 37.61 26.09
C ASN A 515 -33.60 38.77 26.89
N TYR A 516 -32.28 38.98 26.82
CA TYR A 516 -31.75 40.35 26.60
C TYR A 516 -30.36 40.33 25.94
N THR A 517 -30.16 41.28 25.03
CA THR A 517 -28.93 41.63 24.30
C THR A 517 -28.12 42.70 25.06
N ASP A 518 -26.81 42.86 24.80
CA ASP A 518 -26.30 43.92 23.89
C ASP A 518 -24.76 43.95 23.72
N ASN A 519 -24.28 44.89 22.88
CA ASN A 519 -22.98 44.94 22.20
C ASN A 519 -21.86 45.81 22.84
N ASP A 520 -20.66 45.68 22.26
CA ASP A 520 -19.59 46.70 22.03
C ASP A 520 -18.93 47.51 23.18
N ASN A 521 -17.59 47.37 23.34
CA ASN A 521 -16.63 48.31 22.72
C ASN A 521 -15.11 48.09 23.03
N LYS A 522 -14.31 48.20 21.95
CA LYS A 522 -12.99 48.84 21.77
C LYS A 522 -12.01 49.16 22.93
N THR A 523 -10.79 48.59 22.78
CA THR A 523 -9.43 49.18 22.85
C THR A 523 -8.99 50.11 24.00
N THR A 524 -7.83 49.80 24.59
CA THR A 524 -6.78 50.81 24.88
C THR A 524 -5.39 50.18 24.96
N ASP A 525 -4.38 50.98 24.62
CA ASP A 525 -2.95 50.63 24.53
C ASP A 525 -2.23 50.95 25.85
N ASN A 526 -1.16 50.21 26.22
CA ASN A 526 0.07 50.77 26.85
C ASN A 526 1.13 49.73 27.28
N ARG A 527 2.27 49.80 26.58
CA ARG A 527 3.68 49.83 27.03
C ARG A 527 4.15 49.19 28.36
N GLU A 528 5.21 48.40 28.18
CA GLU A 528 6.47 48.36 28.97
C GLU A 528 6.46 47.89 30.44
N ARG A 529 7.12 46.72 30.66
CA ARG A 529 8.38 46.72 31.45
C ARG A 529 9.28 45.50 31.20
N ASN A 530 10.55 45.79 30.89
CA ASN A 530 11.65 44.82 30.94
C ASN A 530 12.19 44.70 32.37
N ILE A 531 12.17 43.51 32.95
CA ILE A 531 13.00 43.02 34.06
C ILE A 531 13.17 41.52 33.77
N GLY A 532 14.31 40.85 33.79
CA GLY A 532 15.62 41.14 34.38
C GLY A 532 16.14 39.80 34.89
N ARG A 533 17.37 39.41 34.52
CA ARG A 533 17.97 38.09 34.80
C ARG A 533 17.85 37.68 36.28
N MET A 534 17.73 36.38 36.53
CA MET A 534 18.63 35.68 37.47
C MET A 534 18.69 34.18 37.16
N SER A 535 19.91 33.62 37.17
CA SER A 535 20.13 32.18 37.30
C SER A 535 20.52 31.89 38.74
N MET A 536 20.29 30.67 39.22
CA MET A 536 21.05 30.16 40.35
C MET A 536 21.20 28.65 40.26
N ASP A 537 22.38 28.19 40.63
CA ASP A 537 22.86 26.82 40.51
C ASP A 537 22.77 26.08 41.86
N GLU A 538 23.13 24.80 41.85
CA GLU A 538 23.47 23.95 43.02
C GLU A 538 22.39 23.65 44.09
N ARG A 539 22.08 22.36 44.22
CA ARG A 539 22.63 21.52 45.32
C ARG A 539 22.46 20.01 45.04
N ARG A 540 23.57 19.27 45.07
CA ARG A 540 23.58 17.82 45.29
C ARG A 540 23.46 17.53 46.80
N PRO A 541 23.18 16.26 47.17
CA PRO A 541 24.20 15.54 47.95
C PRO A 541 24.63 14.20 47.33
N GLN A 542 25.83 13.75 47.67
CA GLN A 542 26.39 12.43 47.34
C GLN A 542 26.55 11.58 48.59
N TRP A 543 26.44 10.25 48.43
CA TRP A 543 27.19 9.20 49.13
C TRP A 543 27.31 8.06 48.08
N PHE A 544 28.46 7.55 47.61
CA PHE A 544 29.54 6.78 48.29
C PHE A 544 28.96 5.67 49.19
N THR A 545 29.34 4.38 49.16
CA THR A 545 30.52 3.65 48.62
C THR A 545 30.09 2.17 48.36
N LEU A 546 30.86 1.19 47.86
CA LEU A 546 32.32 0.99 47.66
C LEU A 546 32.60 0.11 46.40
N THR A 547 33.70 -0.63 46.39
CA THR A 547 34.37 -1.44 45.33
C THR A 547 34.10 -2.95 45.33
N GLU A 548 34.39 -3.63 44.21
CA GLU A 548 35.46 -4.65 44.23
C GLU A 548 36.28 -4.66 42.91
N ILE A 549 37.50 -5.21 42.94
CA ILE A 549 38.56 -5.03 41.91
C ILE A 549 38.95 -6.38 41.30
N GLY A 550 39.23 -6.41 40.00
CA GLY A 550 39.85 -7.54 39.30
C GLY A 550 40.71 -7.11 38.11
N ILE A 551 41.96 -6.74 38.36
CA ILE A 551 42.99 -6.46 37.34
C ILE A 551 44.01 -7.62 37.35
N ILE A 552 44.59 -7.99 36.20
CA ILE A 552 46.04 -8.17 35.98
C ILE A 552 46.37 -8.61 34.53
N SER A 553 46.94 -7.66 33.76
CA SER A 553 47.99 -7.80 32.72
C SER A 553 47.71 -8.62 31.42
N GLY A 554 48.40 -8.44 30.28
CA GLY A 554 49.57 -7.62 29.89
C GLY A 554 50.17 -8.15 28.56
N VAL A 555 51.11 -7.53 27.83
CA VAL A 555 51.80 -6.21 27.86
C VAL A 555 52.27 -5.90 26.41
N SER A 556 52.51 -4.63 26.07
CA SER A 556 52.93 -4.11 24.74
C SER A 556 54.27 -4.61 24.21
N ILE A 557 54.46 -4.56 22.88
CA ILE A 557 55.77 -4.30 22.24
C ILE A 557 55.63 -3.22 21.16
N VAL A 558 56.48 -2.20 21.25
CA VAL A 558 56.75 -1.20 20.20
C VAL A 558 58.16 -1.47 19.67
N VAL A 559 58.34 -1.41 18.35
CA VAL A 559 59.68 -1.40 17.73
C VAL A 559 59.76 -0.27 16.70
N LEU A 560 60.84 0.52 16.80
CA LEU A 560 61.26 1.58 15.87
C LEU A 560 62.48 1.12 15.06
N GLY A 561 62.64 1.67 13.85
CA GLY A 561 63.82 1.51 12.99
C GLY A 561 63.41 1.42 11.51
N ALA A 562 63.59 2.39 10.59
CA ALA A 562 64.63 3.40 10.28
C ALA A 562 65.54 2.98 9.10
N ILE A 563 66.01 3.97 8.33
CA ILE A 563 66.87 3.89 7.11
C ILE A 563 66.09 3.40 5.85
N GLY A 564 66.25 3.96 4.63
CA GLY A 564 66.99 5.16 4.16
C GLY A 564 67.35 5.05 2.66
N MET A 565 67.58 6.20 1.98
CA MET A 565 68.06 6.37 0.57
C MET A 565 67.08 5.99 -0.58
N CYS A 566 67.27 6.40 -1.85
CA CYS A 566 67.71 7.66 -2.50
C CYS A 566 67.50 7.53 -4.05
N CYS A 567 67.73 8.61 -4.82
CA CYS A 567 67.71 8.73 -6.31
C CYS A 567 66.31 8.71 -6.99
N LYS A 568 65.83 9.66 -7.81
CA LYS A 568 66.35 10.84 -8.57
C LYS A 568 66.77 10.55 -10.04
N LYS A 569 66.26 11.39 -10.98
CA LYS A 569 66.43 11.43 -12.47
C LYS A 569 65.55 10.45 -13.27
N CYS A 570 65.00 10.75 -14.46
CA CYS A 570 64.93 11.96 -15.33
C CYS A 570 63.62 11.87 -16.17
N TRP A 571 62.90 12.97 -16.50
CA TRP A 571 63.02 13.79 -17.75
C TRP A 571 62.74 12.99 -19.05
N GLY A 572 61.78 13.33 -19.94
CA GLY A 572 60.74 14.38 -19.92
C GLY A 572 60.08 14.57 -21.31
N LEU A 573 59.13 15.54 -21.41
CA LEU A 573 58.59 16.21 -22.62
C LEU A 573 57.75 15.34 -23.61
N LEU A 574 56.45 15.61 -23.79
CA LEU A 574 55.79 16.72 -24.52
C LEU A 574 56.01 16.73 -26.04
N LYS A 575 54.94 16.43 -26.80
CA LYS A 575 54.28 17.45 -27.65
C LYS A 575 52.92 16.98 -28.20
N ASP A 576 51.91 17.83 -28.02
CA ASP A 576 50.74 17.88 -28.90
C ASP A 576 51.12 18.53 -30.24
N ARG A 577 50.36 18.19 -31.30
CA ARG A 577 50.25 19.03 -32.49
C ARG A 577 49.02 18.67 -33.32
N ASP A 578 48.11 19.63 -33.48
CA ASP A 578 47.14 19.67 -34.58
C ASP A 578 47.86 20.00 -35.90
N ASP A 579 47.26 19.65 -37.04
CA ASP A 579 47.21 20.43 -38.30
C ASP A 579 46.43 19.56 -39.35
N ASP A 580 45.68 20.22 -40.24
CA ASP A 580 44.61 19.64 -41.09
C ASP A 580 45.06 19.04 -42.45
N ASP A 581 44.05 18.60 -43.21
CA ASP A 581 43.90 18.61 -44.69
C ASP A 581 44.24 17.38 -45.58
N ASP A 582 43.57 17.42 -46.74
CA ASP A 582 43.58 16.59 -47.96
C ASP A 582 43.07 15.13 -47.86
N GLU A 583 41.86 14.82 -48.33
CA GLU A 583 41.34 14.80 -49.73
C GLU A 583 41.65 13.49 -50.51
N ASP A 584 40.54 12.83 -50.82
CA ASP A 584 40.17 12.26 -52.12
C ASP A 584 40.44 10.78 -52.54
N GLU A 585 39.44 10.34 -53.33
CA GLU A 585 39.45 9.26 -54.32
C GLU A 585 39.34 7.75 -53.96
N LYS A 586 38.10 7.28 -54.19
CA LYS A 586 37.74 6.16 -55.11
C LYS A 586 37.81 4.69 -54.61
N ARG A 587 36.99 3.73 -55.09
CA ARG A 587 35.65 3.72 -55.78
C ARG A 587 35.21 2.24 -55.99
N TYR A 588 33.92 2.04 -56.30
CA TYR A 588 33.23 0.78 -56.74
C TYR A 588 32.67 -0.13 -55.61
N ARG A 589 31.34 -0.15 -55.36
CA ARG A 589 30.20 -0.69 -56.16
C ARG A 589 30.17 -2.24 -56.15
N ARG A 590 29.04 -2.91 -55.90
CA ARG A 590 27.70 -2.67 -56.50
C ARG A 590 26.50 -2.95 -55.56
N LYS A 591 25.44 -2.17 -55.76
CA LYS A 591 24.04 -2.49 -55.39
C LYS A 591 23.45 -3.57 -56.30
N ARG A 592 22.44 -4.30 -55.83
CA ARG A 592 21.17 -4.49 -56.58
C ARG A 592 19.97 -4.51 -55.63
N ARG A 593 18.84 -3.99 -56.12
CA ARG A 593 17.55 -3.78 -55.42
C ARG A 593 16.49 -4.75 -56.00
N SER A 594 15.29 -4.69 -55.41
CA SER A 594 13.97 -4.97 -56.05
C SER A 594 13.48 -6.42 -56.11
N THR A 595 12.19 -6.76 -55.96
CA THR A 595 10.99 -6.06 -55.41
C THR A 595 9.83 -7.08 -55.30
N THR A 596 8.95 -6.95 -54.28
CA THR A 596 7.51 -7.35 -54.21
C THR A 596 7.00 -8.64 -54.87
N LYS A 597 6.26 -9.47 -54.11
CA LYS A 597 4.78 -9.62 -54.21
C LYS A 597 4.18 -10.55 -53.14
N LEU A 598 2.97 -10.21 -52.68
CA LEU A 598 1.95 -11.08 -52.06
C LEU A 598 1.01 -11.57 -53.19
N PRO A 599 0.30 -12.73 -53.09
CA PRO A 599 -0.97 -12.78 -52.32
C PRO A 599 -1.45 -14.15 -51.74
N ILE A 600 -2.36 -14.04 -50.75
CA ILE A 600 -3.52 -14.91 -50.40
C ILE A 600 -3.32 -16.41 -50.11
N GLY A 601 -3.80 -16.85 -48.93
CA GLY A 601 -4.14 -18.25 -48.62
C GLY A 601 -4.40 -18.47 -47.12
N ALA A 602 -5.63 -18.80 -46.73
CA ALA A 602 -5.99 -19.15 -45.34
C ALA A 602 -5.83 -20.66 -45.08
N PRO A 603 -5.75 -21.07 -43.79
CA PRO A 603 -6.60 -22.17 -43.36
C PRO A 603 -7.31 -21.92 -42.01
N SER A 604 -8.31 -22.76 -41.75
CA SER A 604 -9.17 -22.82 -40.56
C SER A 604 -9.13 -24.25 -39.98
N ILE A 605 -9.75 -24.50 -38.81
CA ILE A 605 -9.96 -25.81 -38.13
C ILE A 605 -8.68 -26.37 -37.44
N ARG A 606 -8.65 -26.88 -36.19
CA ARG A 606 -9.58 -27.00 -35.02
C ARG A 606 -8.73 -27.32 -33.74
N PRO A 607 -9.30 -27.38 -32.51
CA PRO A 607 -8.53 -27.68 -31.29
C PRO A 607 -8.25 -29.19 -31.09
N MET A 608 -7.26 -29.51 -30.26
CA MET A 608 -7.07 -30.83 -29.64
C MET A 608 -7.13 -30.71 -28.12
N TYR A 609 -7.96 -31.57 -27.51
CA TYR A 609 -7.85 -31.97 -26.11
C TYR A 609 -6.87 -33.14 -26.02
N MET A 610 -5.98 -33.10 -25.03
CA MET A 610 -5.69 -34.21 -24.11
C MET A 610 -4.95 -33.69 -22.88
#